data_AF-A0A077XNV1-F1
#
_entry.id   AF-A0A077XNV1-F1
#
_cell.length_a   1.000
_cell.length_b   1.000
_cell.length_c   1.000
_cell.angle_alpha   90.00
_cell.angle_beta   90.00
_cell.angle_gamma   90.00
#
_symmetry.space_group_name_H-M   'P 1'
#
loop_
_entity.id
_entity.type
_entity.pdbx_description
1 polymer ?
#
loop_
_entity_poly.entity_id
_entity_poly.type
_entity_poly.pdbx_seq_one_letter_code
_entity_poly.pdbx_strand_id
1 'polypeptide(L)'
;MQLFILRAVKPKKGDRFGLFSNDEYVYFFCKGLKDLRNTIRHITPSGYRVRSAEWFSKYLKIHNYDLVLETGFFGMNRHETYRIIKVALEPSGYETFDYKNRNDKSYPLKSFANEDSINNIKSLFK
;
A
#
# COMPACT_ATOMS: atom_id res chain seq x y z
N MET A 1 19.24 3.64 -5.04
CA MET A 1 18.03 2.81 -5.13
C MET A 1 17.07 3.24 -4.04
N GLN A 2 15.77 3.43 -4.31
CA GLN A 2 14.79 3.83 -3.29
C GLN A 2 13.98 2.61 -2.85
N LEU A 3 13.76 2.47 -1.55
CA LEU A 3 13.03 1.36 -0.95
C LEU A 3 11.82 1.91 -0.20
N PHE A 4 10.70 1.21 -0.30
CA PHE A 4 9.44 1.66 0.28
C PHE A 4 8.75 0.54 1.05
N ILE A 5 8.05 0.91 2.11
CA ILE A 5 7.09 0.04 2.77
C ILE A 5 5.72 0.69 2.66
N LEU A 6 4.76 -0.06 2.13
CA LEU A 6 3.38 0.34 1.94
C LEU A 6 2.52 -0.32 3.02
N ARG A 7 1.90 0.49 3.87
CA ARG A 7 0.83 0.09 4.78
C ARG A 7 -0.49 0.28 4.04
N ALA A 8 -1.14 -0.83 3.70
CA ALA A 8 -2.47 -0.87 3.11
C ALA A 8 -3.50 -1.23 4.18
N VAL A 9 -4.63 -0.54 4.15
CA VAL A 9 -5.74 -0.81 5.04
C VAL A 9 -6.52 -2.02 4.55
N LYS A 10 -6.78 -2.99 5.43
CA LYS A 10 -7.69 -4.08 5.14
C LYS A 10 -9.07 -3.72 5.70
N PRO A 11 -10.09 -3.52 4.84
CA PRO A 11 -11.43 -3.23 5.31
C PRO A 11 -11.94 -4.37 6.21
N LYS A 12 -12.59 -4.01 7.31
CA LYS A 12 -13.24 -4.99 8.20
C LYS A 12 -14.25 -5.82 7.41
N LYS A 13 -14.37 -7.10 7.75
CA LYS A 13 -15.34 -8.01 7.10
C LYS A 13 -16.76 -7.41 7.21
N GLY A 14 -17.34 -7.04 6.07
CA GLY A 14 -18.66 -6.40 5.98
C GLY A 14 -18.64 -4.90 5.60
N ASP A 15 -17.50 -4.22 5.77
CA ASP A 15 -17.34 -2.82 5.40
C ASP A 15 -16.74 -2.69 3.99
N ARG A 16 -17.58 -2.87 2.97
CA ARG A 16 -17.17 -2.78 1.56
C ARG A 16 -16.68 -1.40 1.16
N PHE A 17 -17.03 -0.37 1.92
CA PHE A 17 -16.78 1.03 1.60
C PHE A 17 -15.68 1.65 2.47
N GLY A 18 -15.16 0.92 3.47
CA GLY A 18 -14.11 1.42 4.37
C GLY A 18 -14.58 2.61 5.22
N LEU A 19 -15.87 2.63 5.58
CA LEU A 19 -16.50 3.73 6.33
C LEU A 19 -16.19 3.68 7.83
N PHE A 20 -15.69 2.56 8.34
CA PHE A 20 -15.35 2.37 9.74
C PHE A 20 -13.83 2.32 9.97
N SER A 21 -13.41 2.59 11.21
CA SER A 21 -12.02 2.42 11.64
C SER A 21 -11.59 0.96 11.46
N ASN A 22 -10.43 0.76 10.83
CA ASN A 22 -9.95 -0.56 10.47
C ASN A 22 -9.04 -1.12 11.54
N ASP A 23 -9.23 -2.42 11.84
CA ASP A 23 -8.49 -3.12 12.89
C ASP A 23 -7.25 -3.86 12.34
N GLU A 24 -7.13 -4.02 11.01
CA GLU A 24 -6.06 -4.79 10.36
C GLU A 24 -5.35 -3.99 9.24
N TYR A 25 -4.02 -4.05 9.26
CA TYR A 25 -3.16 -3.49 8.22
C TYR A 25 -2.35 -4.59 7.55
N VAL A 26 -2.15 -4.46 6.24
CA VAL A 26 -1.23 -5.30 5.48
C VAL A 26 -0.04 -4.46 5.05
N TYR A 27 1.16 -4.98 5.26
CA TYR A 27 2.41 -4.29 4.92
C TYR A 27 3.04 -4.94 3.70
N PHE A 28 3.41 -4.13 2.72
CA PHE A 28 4.08 -4.56 1.50
C PHE A 28 5.45 -3.91 1.37
N PHE A 29 6.43 -4.67 0.91
CA PHE A 29 7.74 -4.15 0.55
C PHE A 29 7.81 -3.87 -0.95
N CYS A 30 8.28 -2.67 -1.32
CA CYS A 30 8.38 -2.24 -2.71
C CYS A 30 9.79 -1.74 -3.03
N LYS A 31 10.41 -2.34 -4.05
CA LYS A 31 11.75 -1.99 -4.53
C LYS A 31 11.66 -0.94 -5.63
N GLY A 32 11.55 0.32 -5.21
CA GLY A 32 11.49 1.49 -6.08
C GLY A 32 10.07 1.90 -6.47
N LEU A 33 9.97 3.06 -7.13
CA LEU A 33 8.68 3.69 -7.46
C LEU A 33 7.85 2.86 -8.45
N LYS A 34 8.49 2.16 -9.39
CA LYS A 34 7.81 1.30 -10.37
C LYS A 34 7.11 0.14 -9.66
N ASP A 35 7.79 -0.49 -8.71
CA ASP A 35 7.27 -1.61 -7.92
C ASP A 35 6.13 -1.14 -7.03
N LEU A 36 6.34 -0.03 -6.29
CA LEU A 36 5.33 0.60 -5.45
C LEU A 36 4.03 0.89 -6.22
N ARG A 37 4.14 1.51 -7.40
CA ARG A 37 2.98 1.79 -8.26
C ARG A 37 2.26 0.51 -8.69
N ASN A 38 3.01 -0.53 -9.03
CA ASN A 38 2.43 -1.82 -9.43
C ASN A 38 1.71 -2.48 -8.24
N THR A 39 2.36 -2.57 -7.07
CA THR A 39 1.75 -3.12 -5.84
C THR A 39 0.43 -2.42 -5.54
N ILE A 40 0.41 -1.08 -5.50
CA ILE A 40 -0.80 -0.30 -5.23
C ILE A 40 -1.88 -0.60 -6.28
N ARG A 41 -1.52 -0.63 -7.57
CA ARG A 41 -2.46 -0.96 -8.65
C ARG A 41 -3.13 -2.32 -8.47
N HIS A 42 -2.42 -3.30 -7.92
CA HIS A 42 -2.93 -4.67 -7.75
C HIS A 42 -3.77 -4.85 -6.50
N ILE A 43 -3.42 -4.19 -5.39
CA ILE A 43 -4.18 -4.29 -4.14
C ILE A 43 -5.41 -3.38 -4.11
N THR A 44 -5.50 -2.40 -5.02
CA THR A 44 -6.66 -1.50 -5.06
C THR A 44 -7.87 -2.19 -5.70
N PRO A 45 -9.08 -2.10 -5.11
CA PRO A 45 -10.28 -2.75 -5.64
C PRO A 45 -10.63 -2.35 -7.08
N SER A 46 -11.28 -3.28 -7.79
CA SER A 46 -11.74 -3.08 -9.16
C SER A 46 -12.74 -1.91 -9.26
N GLY A 47 -12.30 -0.80 -9.85
CA GLY A 47 -13.09 0.43 -9.96
C GLY A 47 -12.26 1.68 -9.71
N TYR A 48 -11.31 1.59 -8.79
CA TYR A 48 -10.26 2.57 -8.63
C TYR A 48 -9.15 2.32 -9.65
N ARG A 49 -8.79 3.33 -10.45
CA ARG A 49 -7.80 3.17 -11.51
C ARG A 49 -6.56 4.01 -11.20
N VAL A 50 -5.47 3.35 -10.79
CA VAL A 50 -4.11 3.89 -10.95
C VAL A 50 -3.76 3.82 -12.44
N ARG A 51 -4.10 4.87 -13.20
CA ARG A 51 -4.14 4.83 -14.68
C ARG A 51 -2.77 4.95 -15.35
N SER A 52 -1.85 5.73 -14.79
CA SER A 52 -0.53 6.02 -15.38
C SER A 52 0.50 6.40 -14.32
N ALA A 53 1.78 6.52 -14.71
CA ALA A 53 2.82 7.14 -13.85
C ALA A 53 2.44 8.57 -13.47
N GLU A 54 1.95 9.36 -14.43
CA GLU A 54 1.54 10.75 -14.21
C GLU A 54 0.38 10.86 -13.21
N TRP A 55 -0.62 9.97 -13.33
CA TRP A 55 -1.69 9.87 -12.34
C TRP A 55 -1.09 9.55 -10.98
N PHE A 56 -0.26 8.51 -10.89
CA PHE A 56 0.35 8.09 -9.63
C PHE A 56 1.14 9.22 -8.96
N SER A 57 2.01 9.91 -9.70
CA SER A 57 2.78 11.04 -9.19
C SER A 57 1.91 12.23 -8.78
N LYS A 58 0.78 12.47 -9.48
CA LYS A 58 -0.14 13.57 -9.15
C LYS A 58 -0.81 13.39 -7.79
N TYR A 59 -1.19 12.15 -7.48
CA TYR A 59 -1.97 11.79 -6.29
C TYR A 59 -1.11 11.26 -5.13
N LEU A 60 0.17 10.96 -5.38
CA LEU A 60 1.13 10.63 -4.33
C LEU A 60 1.64 11.93 -3.70
N LYS A 61 1.14 12.27 -2.52
CA LYS A 61 1.53 13.46 -1.76
C LYS A 61 2.46 13.10 -0.62
N ILE A 62 3.38 14.00 -0.29
CA ILE A 62 4.20 13.88 0.92
C ILE A 62 3.49 14.65 2.03
N HIS A 63 3.17 13.95 3.12
CA HIS A 63 2.66 14.51 4.37
C HIS A 63 3.52 13.99 5.51
N ASN A 64 4.17 14.88 6.27
CA ASN A 64 5.01 14.50 7.42
C ASN A 64 6.00 13.36 7.15
N TYR A 65 6.73 13.43 6.03
CA TYR A 65 7.68 12.41 5.55
C TYR A 65 7.07 11.09 5.04
N ASP A 66 5.76 10.94 5.13
CA ASP A 66 5.01 9.82 4.56
C ASP A 66 4.46 10.17 3.18
N LEU A 67 4.50 9.19 2.29
CA LEU A 67 3.81 9.25 1.01
C LEU A 67 2.39 8.72 1.20
N VAL A 68 1.39 9.58 0.94
CA VAL A 68 -0.03 9.24 1.01
C VAL A 68 -0.60 9.28 -0.40
N LEU A 69 -1.36 8.25 -0.78
CA LEU A 69 -2.11 8.28 -2.03
C LEU A 69 -3.47 8.93 -1.78
N GLU A 70 -3.63 10.19 -2.19
CA GLU A 70 -4.89 10.91 -2.07
C GLU A 70 -5.84 10.49 -3.19
N THR A 71 -7.05 10.06 -2.83
CA THR A 71 -7.98 9.55 -3.82
C THR A 71 -9.37 10.19 -3.68
N GLY A 72 -9.72 11.12 -4.58
CA GLY A 72 -11.06 11.75 -4.64
C GLY A 72 -11.12 13.20 -5.14
N PHE A 73 -12.27 13.59 -5.70
CA PHE A 73 -12.69 14.99 -5.93
C PHE A 73 -12.87 15.61 -4.53
N PHE A 74 -12.18 16.71 -4.21
CA PHE A 74 -12.35 17.48 -2.95
C PHE A 74 -11.81 16.91 -1.63
N GLY A 75 -10.86 15.96 -1.59
CA GLY A 75 -10.09 15.70 -0.34
C GLY A 75 -10.90 15.40 0.94
N MET A 76 -12.19 15.02 0.80
CA MET A 76 -13.13 14.91 1.92
C MET A 76 -13.13 13.53 2.57
N ASN A 77 -12.65 12.48 1.90
CA ASN A 77 -12.51 11.15 2.49
C ASN A 77 -11.03 10.86 2.78
N ARG A 78 -10.54 11.47 3.86
CA ARG A 78 -9.18 11.34 4.42
C ARG A 78 -8.90 9.96 5.04
N HIS A 79 -9.49 8.90 4.50
CA HIS A 79 -9.14 7.57 4.97
C HIS A 79 -7.83 7.18 4.30
N GLU A 80 -6.76 7.16 5.12
CA GLU A 80 -5.39 6.74 4.81
C GLU A 80 -5.36 5.33 4.20
N THR A 81 -5.85 5.18 2.98
CA THR A 81 -6.00 3.87 2.34
C THR A 81 -4.62 3.25 2.12
N TYR A 82 -3.63 4.10 1.89
CA TYR A 82 -2.24 3.76 1.68
C TYR A 82 -1.33 4.78 2.37
N ARG A 83 -0.56 4.34 3.36
CA ARG A 83 0.54 5.10 3.95
C ARG A 83 1.85 4.45 3.53
N ILE A 84 2.78 5.23 3.01
CA ILE A 84 4.02 4.72 2.41
C ILE A 84 5.20 5.41 3.08
N ILE A 85 6.12 4.63 3.64
CA ILE A 85 7.39 5.14 4.18
C ILE A 85 8.53 4.79 3.24
N LYS A 86 9.52 5.67 3.18
CA LYS A 86 10.80 5.37 2.52
C LYS A 86 11.76 4.78 3.54
N VAL A 87 12.38 3.66 3.23
CA VAL A 87 13.35 2.98 4.11
C VAL A 87 14.76 3.04 3.52
N ALA A 88 15.77 3.10 4.40
CA ALA A 88 17.17 3.16 4.00
C ALA A 88 17.76 1.78 3.68
N LEU A 89 17.27 0.74 4.36
CA LEU A 89 17.74 -0.64 4.26
C LEU A 89 16.60 -1.57 3.82
N GLU A 90 16.95 -2.65 3.11
CA GLU A 90 16.00 -3.68 2.71
C GLU A 90 15.57 -4.48 3.96
N PRO A 91 14.29 -4.45 4.36
CA PRO A 91 13.80 -5.13 5.55
C PRO A 91 13.78 -6.65 5.33
N SER A 92 13.97 -7.44 6.38
CA SER A 92 13.83 -8.91 6.33
C SER A 92 12.40 -9.36 6.72
N GLY A 93 12.07 -10.62 6.45
CA GLY A 93 10.81 -11.24 6.91
C GLY A 93 9.56 -10.94 6.06
N TYR A 94 9.74 -10.45 4.83
CA TYR A 94 8.68 -10.45 3.83
C TYR A 94 8.73 -11.75 3.01
N GLU A 95 7.57 -12.21 2.58
CA GLU A 95 7.40 -13.34 1.65
C GLU A 95 6.91 -12.81 0.30
N THR A 96 7.34 -13.47 -0.78
CA THR A 96 6.84 -13.17 -2.13
C THR A 96 5.74 -14.15 -2.48
N PHE A 97 4.58 -13.63 -2.88
CA PHE A 97 3.44 -14.44 -3.30
C PHE A 97 2.88 -13.96 -4.64
N ASP A 98 2.33 -14.90 -5.41
CA ASP A 98 1.71 -14.60 -6.71
C ASP A 98 0.25 -14.17 -6.52
N TYR A 99 0.03 -12.86 -6.55
CA TYR A 99 -1.31 -12.29 -6.53
C TYR A 99 -1.98 -12.47 -7.89
N LYS A 100 -3.08 -13.22 -7.94
CA LYS A 100 -3.94 -13.30 -9.12
C LYS A 100 -4.97 -12.19 -9.10
N ASN A 101 -4.97 -11.36 -10.13
CA ASN A 101 -6.02 -10.38 -10.32
C ASN A 101 -7.30 -11.00 -10.92
N ARG A 102 -8.36 -10.22 -11.05
CA ARG A 102 -9.64 -10.61 -11.68
C ARG A 102 -9.56 -11.10 -13.13
N ASN A 103 -8.43 -10.92 -13.80
CA ASN A 103 -8.19 -11.37 -15.18
C ASN A 103 -7.24 -12.59 -15.21
N ASP A 104 -7.10 -13.31 -14.09
CA ASP A 104 -6.20 -14.46 -13.90
C ASP A 104 -4.71 -14.18 -14.18
N LYS A 105 -4.30 -12.92 -14.19
CA LYS A 105 -2.89 -12.54 -14.32
C LYS A 105 -2.23 -12.54 -12.95
N SER A 106 -1.16 -13.31 -12.81
CA SER A 106 -0.31 -13.36 -11.63
C SER A 106 0.68 -12.20 -11.59
N TYR A 107 0.84 -11.61 -10.40
CA TYR A 107 1.82 -10.56 -10.12
C TYR A 107 2.53 -10.87 -8.80
N PRO A 108 3.87 -10.85 -8.77
CA PRO A 108 4.60 -11.09 -7.53
C PRO A 108 4.44 -9.88 -6.60
N LEU A 109 3.89 -10.10 -5.42
CA LEU A 109 3.80 -9.11 -4.35
C LEU A 109 4.64 -9.58 -3.16
N LYS A 110 5.24 -8.62 -2.44
CA LYS A 110 6.06 -8.90 -1.25
C LYS A 110 5.32 -8.40 -0.01
N SER A 111 4.86 -9.30 0.85
CA SER A 111 4.15 -8.94 2.09
C SER A 111 4.84 -9.45 3.34
N PHE A 112 4.74 -8.70 4.42
CA PHE A 112 5.13 -9.16 5.75
C PHE A 112 3.97 -9.97 6.34
N ALA A 113 4.22 -11.24 6.65
CA ALA A 113 3.23 -12.16 7.24
C ALA A 113 3.59 -12.57 8.68
N ASN A 114 4.88 -12.54 9.03
CA ASN A 114 5.36 -12.88 10.38
C ASN A 114 5.08 -11.72 11.37
N GLU A 115 4.54 -12.06 12.54
CA GLU A 115 4.22 -11.12 13.62
C GLU A 115 5.42 -10.30 14.08
N ASP A 116 6.60 -10.91 14.24
CA ASP A 116 7.83 -10.20 14.63
C ASP A 116 8.23 -9.16 13.58
N SER A 117 8.15 -9.54 12.31
CA SER A 117 8.43 -8.63 11.19
C SER A 117 7.41 -7.50 11.13
N ILE A 118 6.12 -7.80 11.30
CA ILE A 118 5.05 -6.80 11.34
C ILE A 118 5.25 -5.82 12.50
N ASN A 119 5.63 -6.29 13.69
CA ASN A 119 5.86 -5.43 14.85
C ASN A 119 7.05 -4.48 14.64
N ASN A 120 8.13 -4.97 14.03
CA ASN A 120 9.25 -4.13 13.61
C ASN A 120 8.81 -3.07 12.60
N ILE A 121 8.02 -3.45 11.59
CA ILE A 121 7.51 -2.50 10.60
C ILE A 121 6.55 -1.48 11.21
N LYS A 122 5.64 -1.88 12.10
CA LYS A 122 4.69 -0.98 12.80
C LYS A 122 5.42 0.16 13.50
N SER A 123 6.60 -0.09 14.07
CA SER A 123 7.38 0.94 14.75
C SER A 123 7.82 2.09 13.83
N LEU A 124 7.94 1.84 12.52
CA LEU A 124 8.34 2.82 11.52
C LEU A 124 7.20 3.76 11.10
N PHE A 125 5.95 3.42 11.43
CA PHE A 125 4.75 4.21 11.14
C PHE A 125 4.22 4.96 12.38
N LYS A 126 5.01 5.03 13.46
CA LYS A 126 4.68 5.82 14.66
C LYS A 126 4.75 7.32 14.42
#